data_AF-A0AAV2WQZ0-F1
#
_entry.id   AF-A0AAV2WQZ0-F1
#
_cell.length_a   1.000
_cell.length_b   1.000
_cell.length_c   1.000
_cell.angle_alpha   90.00
_cell.angle_beta   90.00
_cell.angle_gamma   90.00
#
_symmetry.space_group_name_H-M   'P 1'
#
loop_
_entity.id
_entity.type
_entity.pdbx_description
1 polymer ?
#
loop_
_entity_poly.entity_id
_entity_poly.type
_entity_poly.pdbx_seq_one_letter_code
_entity_poly.pdbx_strand_id
1 'polypeptide(L)'
;MSTVETWQLRAQFAAALSRMYGAEVPAYDTLVEVSAEVNADHLRRHPQDRRLGSLERVTAERHGAIRVGNADEMRQVADLFSAFGMYPVGFYDLRTAVSPVPVVSTAFRPIHADELARNPFRVFTSMLACADTRFFTPDLRTRVETFLGGRRLFSAELLTTARQIADDGGCPADEAQDFVAAAVACFALSREPIDRGWYDELSAVSAVAADIAGVRSTHINHLTPRVLDIDALQRAMTERGITMIEAIQGPPAVDGPEVLLRQTSFRALAEPRRFRAADGAISEGSLRVRFGEVEQRGVALTPRGRSRYDAAMAEVDPAASWHRHFPATDEQMCTEGLAYYHGGDPSRPVVYEDFLPASAAGIFRSNLDGDAHAPDRPDDTQYSQHWMADRIGHHIHDPYELYEKVACT
;
A
#
# COMPACT_ATOMS: atom_id res chain seq x y z
N MET A 1 -25.55 24.34 6.97
CA MET A 1 -24.49 24.26 5.95
C MET A 1 -24.36 22.79 5.57
N SER A 2 -24.08 22.47 4.30
CA SER A 2 -23.89 21.06 3.91
C SER A 2 -22.58 20.55 4.53
N THR A 3 -22.64 19.47 5.29
CA THR A 3 -21.46 18.79 5.81
C THR A 3 -20.99 17.76 4.78
N VAL A 4 -19.67 17.61 4.65
CA VAL A 4 -19.00 16.55 3.89
C VAL A 4 -18.52 15.52 4.90
N GLU A 5 -19.05 14.30 4.81
CA GLU A 5 -18.69 13.19 5.70
C GLU A 5 -17.27 12.67 5.39
N THR A 6 -16.63 12.00 6.35
CA THR A 6 -15.26 11.45 6.19
C THR A 6 -15.09 10.56 4.96
N TRP A 7 -16.10 9.74 4.60
CA TRP A 7 -16.04 8.91 3.40
C TRP A 7 -16.04 9.72 2.11
N GLN A 8 -16.72 10.87 2.09
CA GLN A 8 -16.73 11.78 0.95
C GLN A 8 -15.39 12.49 0.83
N LEU A 9 -14.81 12.92 1.96
CA LEU A 9 -13.44 13.45 2.00
C LEU A 9 -12.44 12.42 1.49
N ARG A 10 -12.56 11.16 1.91
CA ARG A 10 -11.72 10.05 1.45
C ARG A 10 -11.84 9.82 -0.05
N ALA A 11 -13.06 9.83 -0.59
CA ALA A 11 -13.29 9.72 -2.02
C ALA A 11 -12.68 10.90 -2.81
N GLN A 12 -12.83 12.13 -2.30
CA GLN A 12 -12.23 13.33 -2.89
C GLN A 12 -10.70 13.27 -2.85
N PHE A 13 -10.12 12.84 -1.72
CA PHE A 13 -8.69 12.64 -1.54
C PHE A 13 -8.13 11.60 -2.51
N ALA A 14 -8.75 10.42 -2.58
CA ALA A 14 -8.33 9.35 -3.50
C ALA A 14 -8.36 9.81 -4.97
N ALA A 15 -9.40 10.54 -5.37
CA ALA A 15 -9.53 11.07 -6.73
C ALA A 15 -8.51 12.19 -7.01
N ALA A 16 -8.27 13.09 -6.07
CA ALA A 16 -7.30 14.17 -6.21
C ALA A 16 -5.86 13.63 -6.24
N LEU A 17 -5.55 12.64 -5.41
CA LEU A 17 -4.28 11.94 -5.40
C LEU A 17 -4.04 11.20 -6.72
N SER A 18 -5.07 10.55 -7.27
CA SER A 18 -5.01 9.89 -8.58
C SER A 18 -4.70 10.88 -9.71
N ARG A 19 -5.33 12.06 -9.72
CA ARG A 19 -5.02 13.11 -10.71
C ARG A 19 -3.60 13.65 -10.57
N MET A 20 -3.14 13.89 -9.33
CA MET A 20 -1.77 14.34 -9.07
C MET A 20 -0.77 13.28 -9.56
N TYR A 21 -0.98 12.02 -9.19
CA TYR A 21 -0.09 10.93 -9.56
C TYR A 21 -0.04 10.68 -11.07
N GLY A 22 -1.18 10.74 -11.77
CA GLY A 22 -1.23 10.66 -13.24
C GLY A 22 -0.46 11.78 -13.94
N ALA A 23 -0.58 13.02 -13.44
CA ALA A 23 0.20 14.15 -13.96
C ALA A 23 1.71 14.00 -13.75
N GLU A 24 2.12 13.33 -12.66
CA GLU A 24 3.53 13.09 -12.34
C GLU A 24 4.09 11.80 -12.97
N VAL A 25 3.25 10.83 -13.29
CA VAL A 25 3.59 9.51 -13.85
C VAL A 25 2.60 9.16 -14.98
N PRO A 26 2.80 9.64 -16.23
CA PRO A 26 1.80 9.48 -17.29
C PRO A 26 1.41 8.04 -17.63
N ALA A 27 2.30 7.06 -17.40
CA ALA A 27 1.98 5.64 -17.58
C ALA A 27 0.89 5.13 -16.62
N TYR A 28 0.66 5.81 -15.51
CA TYR A 28 -0.45 5.52 -14.59
C TYR A 28 -1.82 5.79 -15.23
N ASP A 29 -1.95 6.85 -16.04
CA ASP A 29 -3.22 7.15 -16.71
C ASP A 29 -3.59 6.03 -17.70
N THR A 30 -2.60 5.51 -18.44
CA THR A 30 -2.78 4.32 -19.28
C THR A 30 -3.20 3.11 -18.45
N LEU A 31 -2.57 2.89 -17.29
CA LEU A 31 -2.95 1.78 -16.41
C LEU A 31 -4.41 1.89 -15.96
N VAL A 32 -4.86 3.07 -15.53
CA VAL A 32 -6.25 3.30 -15.10
C VAL A 32 -7.24 3.05 -16.24
N GLU A 33 -6.93 3.52 -17.44
CA GLU A 33 -7.75 3.29 -18.64
C GLU A 33 -7.87 1.78 -18.95
N VAL A 34 -6.74 1.07 -19.00
CA VAL A 34 -6.73 -0.38 -19.27
C VAL A 34 -7.44 -1.16 -18.18
N SER A 35 -7.28 -0.78 -16.90
CA SER A 35 -8.03 -1.39 -15.79
C SER A 35 -9.54 -1.26 -16.00
N ALA A 36 -10.03 -0.08 -16.41
CA ALA A 36 -11.45 0.15 -16.64
C ALA A 36 -11.98 -0.70 -17.81
N GLU A 37 -11.24 -0.79 -18.92
CA GLU A 37 -11.59 -1.63 -20.07
C GLU A 37 -11.65 -3.12 -19.69
N VAL A 38 -10.61 -3.63 -19.03
CA VAL A 38 -10.52 -5.04 -18.60
C VAL A 38 -11.67 -5.39 -17.66
N ASN A 39 -11.99 -4.52 -16.70
CA ASN A 39 -13.09 -4.74 -15.76
C ASN A 39 -14.45 -4.78 -16.48
N ALA A 40 -14.68 -3.86 -17.42
CA ALA A 40 -15.92 -3.82 -18.20
C ALA A 40 -16.08 -5.06 -19.08
N ASP A 41 -15.01 -5.50 -19.73
CA ASP A 41 -15.00 -6.71 -20.55
C ASP A 41 -15.17 -7.99 -19.71
N HIS A 42 -14.53 -8.04 -18.53
CA HIS A 42 -14.67 -9.17 -17.60
C HIS A 42 -16.11 -9.33 -17.13
N LEU A 43 -16.74 -8.27 -16.62
CA LEU A 43 -18.12 -8.35 -16.13
C LEU A 43 -19.15 -8.59 -17.24
N ARG A 44 -18.83 -8.27 -18.50
CA ARG A 44 -19.66 -8.63 -19.65
C ARG A 44 -19.65 -10.14 -19.91
N ARG A 45 -18.50 -10.78 -19.72
CA ARG A 45 -18.28 -12.23 -19.90
C ARG A 45 -18.65 -13.05 -18.66
N HIS A 46 -18.49 -12.47 -17.48
CA HIS A 46 -18.66 -13.11 -16.17
C HIS A 46 -19.54 -12.26 -15.23
N PRO A 47 -20.86 -12.12 -15.52
CA PRO A 47 -21.74 -11.24 -14.73
C PRO A 47 -21.82 -11.58 -13.24
N GLN A 48 -21.57 -12.83 -12.86
CA GLN A 48 -21.58 -13.33 -11.48
C GLN A 48 -20.47 -12.75 -10.60
N ASP A 49 -19.36 -12.27 -11.18
CA ASP A 49 -18.20 -11.76 -10.42
C ASP A 49 -18.45 -10.39 -9.79
N ARG A 50 -19.62 -9.78 -10.07
CA ARG A 50 -20.14 -8.63 -9.32
C ARG A 50 -20.23 -8.87 -7.80
N ARG A 51 -20.22 -10.13 -7.36
CA ARG A 51 -20.15 -10.51 -5.94
C ARG A 51 -18.88 -10.01 -5.24
N LEU A 52 -17.80 -9.77 -5.98
CA LEU A 52 -16.53 -9.21 -5.45
C LEU A 52 -16.49 -7.67 -5.51
N GLY A 53 -17.53 -7.02 -6.04
CA GLY A 53 -17.67 -5.57 -6.13
C GLY A 53 -18.46 -5.10 -7.36
N SER A 54 -19.19 -3.99 -7.22
CA SER A 54 -19.82 -3.33 -8.38
C SER A 54 -18.75 -2.74 -9.31
N LEU A 55 -19.07 -2.57 -10.60
CA LEU A 55 -18.13 -1.96 -11.56
C LEU A 55 -17.67 -0.57 -11.09
N GLU A 56 -18.60 0.25 -10.61
CA GLU A 56 -18.30 1.57 -10.06
C GLU A 56 -17.31 1.50 -8.89
N ARG A 57 -17.52 0.56 -7.96
CA ARG A 57 -16.61 0.34 -6.83
C ARG A 57 -15.23 -0.10 -7.33
N VAL A 58 -15.15 -1.11 -8.18
CA VAL A 58 -13.88 -1.67 -8.67
C VAL A 58 -13.08 -0.62 -9.45
N THR A 59 -13.75 0.19 -10.28
CA THR A 59 -13.10 1.28 -11.03
C THR A 59 -12.65 2.43 -10.14
N ALA A 60 -13.35 2.71 -9.04
CA ALA A 60 -12.96 3.75 -8.08
C ALA A 60 -11.89 3.27 -7.07
N GLU A 61 -11.85 1.97 -6.79
CA GLU A 61 -10.99 1.34 -5.80
C GLU A 61 -9.52 1.48 -6.17
N ARG A 62 -8.75 2.00 -5.21
CA ARG A 62 -7.32 2.21 -5.31
C ARG A 62 -6.67 1.97 -3.95
N HIS A 63 -5.39 1.63 -3.96
CA HIS A 63 -4.54 1.83 -2.79
C HIS A 63 -3.31 2.65 -3.15
N GLY A 64 -2.83 3.47 -2.22
CA GLY A 64 -1.54 4.13 -2.31
C GLY A 64 -0.50 3.44 -1.42
N ALA A 65 0.77 3.72 -1.67
CA ALA A 65 1.84 3.46 -0.72
C ALA A 65 2.68 4.70 -0.47
N ILE A 66 3.04 4.93 0.78
CA ILE A 66 3.92 6.02 1.21
C ILE A 66 4.95 5.52 2.20
N ARG A 67 6.00 6.31 2.40
CA ARG A 67 7.03 6.03 3.39
C ARG A 67 7.33 7.24 4.27
N VAL A 68 7.62 6.95 5.54
CA VAL A 68 8.00 7.92 6.57
C VAL A 68 9.25 7.43 7.32
N GLY A 69 9.93 8.34 8.00
CA GLY A 69 11.25 8.10 8.58
C GLY A 69 11.25 7.74 10.05
N ASN A 70 10.24 8.15 10.82
CA ASN A 70 10.21 7.91 12.26
C ASN A 70 8.79 7.81 12.81
N ALA A 71 8.69 7.47 14.10
CA ALA A 71 7.42 7.27 14.79
C ALA A 71 6.56 8.55 14.88
N ASP A 72 7.18 9.72 15.01
CA ASP A 72 6.45 10.99 15.04
C ASP A 72 5.80 11.30 13.70
N GLU A 73 6.48 11.01 12.59
CA GLU A 73 5.91 11.15 11.25
C GLU A 73 4.80 10.11 11.01
N MET A 74 4.97 8.87 11.48
CA MET A 74 3.93 7.84 11.42
C MET A 74 2.67 8.22 12.22
N ARG A 75 2.85 8.83 13.41
CA ARG A 75 1.74 9.42 14.18
C ARG A 75 1.03 10.51 13.41
N GLN A 76 1.78 11.42 12.77
CA GLN A 76 1.19 12.49 11.97
C GLN A 76 0.40 11.95 10.77
N VAL A 77 0.85 10.85 10.16
CA VAL A 77 0.09 10.15 9.12
C VAL A 77 -1.21 9.59 9.68
N ALA A 78 -1.19 8.98 10.88
CA ALA A 78 -2.40 8.49 11.53
C ALA A 78 -3.40 9.61 11.85
N ASP A 79 -2.90 10.75 12.36
CA ASP A 79 -3.71 11.95 12.63
C ASP A 79 -4.29 12.55 11.33
N LEU A 80 -3.55 12.52 10.22
CA LEU A 80 -4.04 12.99 8.93
C LEU A 80 -5.10 12.06 8.35
N PHE A 81 -4.86 10.75 8.39
CA PHE A 81 -5.73 9.75 7.78
C PHE A 81 -7.03 9.50 8.57
N SER A 82 -7.06 9.80 9.87
CA SER A 82 -8.30 9.75 10.65
C SER A 82 -9.37 10.73 10.14
N ALA A 83 -8.99 11.88 9.59
CA ALA A 83 -9.89 12.84 8.93
C ALA A 83 -10.61 12.26 7.70
N PHE A 84 -10.04 11.21 7.11
CA PHE A 84 -10.60 10.46 5.99
C PHE A 84 -11.28 9.16 6.45
N GLY A 85 -11.48 8.95 7.75
CA GLY A 85 -12.07 7.73 8.30
C GLY A 85 -11.19 6.49 8.06
N MET A 86 -9.87 6.68 8.03
CA MET A 86 -8.90 5.61 7.78
C MET A 86 -8.05 5.36 9.02
N TYR A 87 -7.99 4.10 9.44
CA TYR A 87 -7.35 3.67 10.69
C TYR A 87 -6.28 2.61 10.39
N PRO A 88 -5.23 2.50 11.22
CA PRO A 88 -4.17 1.53 11.00
C PRO A 88 -4.69 0.10 11.25
N VAL A 89 -4.50 -0.77 10.26
CA VAL A 89 -4.89 -2.18 10.29
C VAL A 89 -3.69 -3.04 9.94
N GLY A 90 -3.44 -4.05 10.78
CA GLY A 90 -2.34 -4.98 10.62
C GLY A 90 -0.96 -4.37 10.88
N PHE A 91 0.01 -5.25 11.11
CA PHE A 91 1.41 -4.90 11.28
C PHE A 91 2.26 -5.77 10.35
N TYR A 92 3.13 -5.12 9.59
CA TYR A 92 3.95 -5.76 8.57
C TYR A 92 5.42 -5.48 8.83
N ASP A 93 6.16 -6.51 9.24
CA ASP A 93 7.61 -6.41 9.42
C ASP A 93 8.33 -6.87 8.16
N LEU A 94 8.79 -5.92 7.34
CA LEU A 94 9.48 -6.24 6.09
C LEU A 94 10.96 -6.54 6.31
N ARG A 95 11.46 -6.37 7.54
CA ARG A 95 12.84 -6.69 7.92
C ARG A 95 13.05 -8.19 8.05
N THR A 96 11.97 -8.96 8.23
CA THR A 96 11.99 -10.42 8.35
C THR A 96 11.69 -11.14 7.03
N ALA A 97 11.49 -10.40 5.93
CA ALA A 97 11.28 -11.00 4.63
C ALA A 97 12.55 -11.70 4.11
N VAL A 98 12.39 -12.66 3.19
CA VAL A 98 13.51 -13.38 2.54
C VAL A 98 14.53 -12.41 1.94
N SER A 99 14.05 -11.32 1.35
CA SER A 99 14.86 -10.16 0.98
C SER A 99 14.43 -8.98 1.86
N PRO A 100 15.17 -8.68 2.93
CA PRO A 100 14.69 -7.79 3.96
C PRO A 100 14.80 -6.32 3.54
N VAL A 101 13.81 -5.53 3.92
CA VAL A 101 13.76 -4.08 3.73
C VAL A 101 13.72 -3.43 5.11
N PRO A 102 14.49 -2.36 5.40
CA PRO A 102 14.62 -1.79 6.75
C PRO A 102 13.39 -0.96 7.17
N VAL A 103 12.19 -1.52 7.06
CA VAL A 103 10.93 -0.83 7.37
C VAL A 103 9.95 -1.74 8.11
N VAL A 104 9.13 -1.12 8.94
CA VAL A 104 7.92 -1.72 9.52
C VAL A 104 6.71 -0.91 9.09
N SER A 105 5.57 -1.56 8.85
CA SER A 105 4.45 -0.92 8.16
C SER A 105 3.10 -1.26 8.77
N THR A 106 2.09 -0.46 8.44
CA THR A 106 0.65 -0.72 8.67
C THR A 106 -0.15 -0.20 7.47
N ALA A 107 -1.39 -0.63 7.33
CA ALA A 107 -2.30 -0.14 6.30
C ALA A 107 -3.35 0.80 6.91
N PHE A 108 -3.42 2.03 6.44
CA PHE A 108 -4.51 2.93 6.82
C PHE A 108 -5.71 2.71 5.90
N ARG A 109 -6.85 2.34 6.47
CA ARG A 109 -8.07 2.07 5.70
C ARG A 109 -9.35 2.20 6.53
N PRO A 110 -10.53 2.31 5.89
CA PRO A 110 -11.79 2.19 6.60
C PRO A 110 -11.96 0.79 7.21
N ILE A 111 -12.64 0.74 8.35
CA ILE A 111 -12.83 -0.50 9.13
C ILE A 111 -14.28 -0.97 9.20
N HIS A 112 -15.22 -0.14 8.74
CA HIS A 112 -16.65 -0.48 8.70
C HIS A 112 -17.07 -0.91 7.28
N ALA A 113 -17.97 -1.88 7.19
CA ALA A 113 -18.39 -2.49 5.92
C ALA A 113 -19.08 -1.49 4.98
N ASP A 114 -19.93 -0.62 5.52
CA ASP A 114 -20.61 0.45 4.79
C ASP A 114 -19.63 1.51 4.27
N GLU A 115 -18.63 1.86 5.07
CA GLU A 115 -17.54 2.77 4.68
C GLU A 115 -16.68 2.19 3.54
N LEU A 116 -16.34 0.89 3.61
CA LEU A 116 -15.62 0.16 2.56
C LEU A 116 -16.45 0.03 1.27
N ALA A 117 -17.77 -0.15 1.41
CA ALA A 117 -18.68 -0.19 0.27
C ALA A 117 -18.79 1.16 -0.44
N ARG A 118 -18.76 2.27 0.31
CA ARG A 118 -18.77 3.64 -0.23
C ARG A 118 -17.45 4.02 -0.90
N ASN A 119 -16.33 3.81 -0.21
CA ASN A 119 -15.00 4.07 -0.73
C ASN A 119 -13.92 3.26 0.01
N PRO A 120 -13.34 2.23 -0.62
CA PRO A 120 -12.34 1.36 0.00
C PRO A 120 -10.91 1.88 -0.21
N PHE A 121 -10.67 3.21 -0.26
CA PHE A 121 -9.31 3.72 -0.44
C PHE A 121 -8.42 3.38 0.76
N ARG A 122 -7.19 2.96 0.48
CA ARG A 122 -6.21 2.49 1.46
C ARG A 122 -4.85 3.10 1.21
N VAL A 123 -4.06 3.24 2.26
CA VAL A 123 -2.65 3.63 2.12
C VAL A 123 -1.76 2.70 2.95
N PHE A 124 -0.92 1.92 2.27
CA PHE A 124 0.15 1.17 2.91
C PHE A 124 1.25 2.15 3.32
N THR A 125 1.53 2.26 4.62
CA THR A 125 2.49 3.23 5.15
C THR A 125 3.63 2.50 5.81
N SER A 126 4.84 2.68 5.28
CA SER A 126 6.07 2.11 5.83
C SER A 126 6.87 3.15 6.59
N MET A 127 7.35 2.79 7.78
CA MET A 127 8.24 3.59 8.58
C MET A 127 9.64 2.97 8.60
N LEU A 128 10.68 3.78 8.38
CA LEU A 128 12.08 3.35 8.49
C LEU A 128 12.37 2.81 9.90
N ALA A 129 12.98 1.62 9.94
CA ALA A 129 13.37 0.95 11.17
C ALA A 129 14.83 1.31 11.55
N CYS A 130 15.10 2.60 11.74
CA CYS A 130 16.46 3.12 11.94
C CYS A 130 17.17 2.61 13.20
N ALA A 131 16.42 2.07 14.17
CA ALA A 131 16.99 1.49 15.38
C ALA A 131 17.64 0.11 15.14
N ASP A 132 17.36 -0.52 14.01
CA ASP A 132 17.83 -1.86 13.68
C ASP A 132 19.30 -1.85 13.26
N THR A 133 20.15 -2.39 14.13
CA THR A 133 21.61 -2.38 13.97
C THR A 133 22.11 -3.31 12.86
N ARG A 134 21.23 -4.14 12.28
CA ARG A 134 21.52 -4.90 11.06
C ARG A 134 21.69 -3.99 9.86
N PHE A 135 20.94 -2.89 9.79
CA PHE A 135 20.95 -1.98 8.65
C PHE A 135 21.71 -0.68 8.93
N PHE A 136 21.63 -0.18 10.18
CA PHE A 136 22.18 1.12 10.53
C PHE A 136 23.26 1.00 11.61
N THR A 137 24.49 1.41 11.30
CA THR A 137 25.53 1.56 12.31
C THR A 137 25.13 2.66 13.32
N PRO A 138 25.68 2.66 14.55
CA PRO A 138 25.35 3.69 15.54
C PRO A 138 25.59 5.13 15.06
N ASP A 139 26.66 5.35 14.29
CA ASP A 139 26.96 6.64 13.66
C ASP A 139 25.91 7.00 12.61
N LEU A 140 25.65 6.10 11.66
CA LEU A 140 24.68 6.34 10.59
C LEU A 140 23.27 6.57 11.16
N ARG A 141 22.87 5.78 12.15
CA ARG A 141 21.60 5.95 12.87
C ARG A 141 21.47 7.36 13.43
N THR A 142 22.49 7.85 14.14
CA THR A 142 22.48 9.19 14.74
C THR A 142 22.30 10.29 13.67
N ARG A 143 22.98 10.13 12.54
CA ARG A 143 22.89 11.07 11.41
C ARG A 143 21.52 11.02 10.72
N VAL A 144 20.96 9.82 10.51
CA VAL A 144 19.59 9.63 10.00
C VAL A 144 18.56 10.26 10.93
N GLU A 145 18.62 9.97 12.23
CA GLU A 145 17.70 10.52 13.23
C GLU A 145 17.80 12.05 13.29
N THR A 146 19.01 12.62 13.21
CA THR A 146 19.23 14.08 13.15
C THR A 146 18.61 14.69 11.89
N PHE A 147 18.82 14.07 10.72
CA PHE A 147 18.25 14.53 9.46
C PHE A 147 16.71 14.52 9.51
N LEU A 148 16.13 13.42 9.97
CA LEU A 148 14.68 13.24 10.08
C LEU A 148 14.07 14.17 11.14
N GLY A 149 14.73 14.39 12.27
CA GLY A 149 14.28 15.33 13.29
C GLY A 149 14.29 16.79 12.82
N GLY A 150 15.08 17.11 11.79
CA GLY A 150 15.19 18.45 11.20
C GLY A 150 14.25 18.71 10.01
N ARG A 151 13.40 17.76 9.61
CA ARG A 151 12.41 17.96 8.52
C ARG A 151 10.99 18.01 9.06
N ARG A 152 10.07 18.53 8.24
CA ARG A 152 8.64 18.63 8.55
C ARG A 152 7.84 18.21 7.33
N LEU A 153 7.10 17.10 7.45
CA LEU A 153 6.25 16.58 6.37
C LEU A 153 4.89 17.24 6.33
N PHE A 154 4.29 17.49 7.50
CA PHE A 154 2.94 18.06 7.64
C PHE A 154 2.98 19.34 8.48
N SER A 155 2.16 20.34 8.13
CA SER A 155 2.04 21.56 8.93
C SER A 155 1.21 21.31 10.19
N ALA A 156 1.43 22.12 11.23
CA ALA A 156 0.67 21.99 12.48
C ALA A 156 -0.81 22.35 12.31
N GLU A 157 -1.10 23.26 11.38
CA GLU A 157 -2.43 23.69 11.00
C GLU A 157 -3.20 22.56 10.31
N LEU A 158 -2.56 21.85 9.37
CA LEU A 158 -3.15 20.70 8.68
C LEU A 158 -3.51 19.60 9.67
N LEU A 159 -2.59 19.25 10.58
CA LEU A 159 -2.81 18.21 11.58
C LEU A 159 -3.85 18.59 12.63
N THR A 160 -3.97 19.88 12.97
CA THR A 160 -5.04 20.36 13.85
C THR A 160 -6.40 20.23 13.17
N THR A 161 -6.48 20.64 11.91
CA THR A 161 -7.70 20.51 11.11
C THR A 161 -8.09 19.04 10.95
N ALA A 162 -7.14 18.16 10.63
CA ALA A 162 -7.40 16.73 10.45
C ALA A 162 -8.02 16.09 11.70
N ARG A 163 -7.48 16.40 12.90
CA ARG A 163 -8.03 15.91 14.16
C ARG A 163 -9.45 16.43 14.43
N GLN A 164 -9.71 17.71 14.15
CA GLN A 164 -11.07 18.28 14.29
C GLN A 164 -12.07 17.58 13.37
N ILE A 165 -11.71 17.37 12.10
CA ILE A 165 -12.55 16.66 11.13
C ILE A 165 -12.83 15.22 11.60
N ALA A 166 -11.82 14.53 12.12
CA ALA A 166 -11.97 13.17 12.62
C ALA A 166 -12.93 13.10 13.83
N ASP A 167 -12.81 14.05 14.77
CA ASP A 167 -13.67 14.15 15.96
C ASP A 167 -15.13 14.50 15.59
N ASP A 168 -15.32 15.37 14.60
CA ASP A 168 -16.64 15.83 14.14
C ASP A 168 -17.30 14.86 13.13
N GLY A 169 -16.56 13.89 12.59
CA GLY A 169 -17.03 12.95 11.58
C GLY A 169 -17.19 13.55 10.18
N GLY A 170 -16.59 14.72 9.93
CA GLY A 170 -16.70 15.44 8.66
C GLY A 170 -16.34 16.92 8.82
N CYS A 171 -16.58 17.71 7.77
CA CYS A 171 -16.36 19.16 7.81
C CYS A 171 -17.35 19.93 6.93
N PRO A 172 -17.46 21.26 7.08
CA PRO A 172 -18.22 22.09 6.17
C PRO A 172 -17.73 21.96 4.71
N ALA A 173 -18.66 21.97 3.74
CA ALA A 173 -18.33 21.76 2.33
C ALA A 173 -17.38 22.82 1.73
N ASP A 174 -17.38 24.04 2.27
CA ASP A 174 -16.48 25.13 1.90
C ASP A 174 -15.04 24.92 2.41
N GLU A 175 -14.84 24.13 3.45
CA GLU A 175 -13.50 23.79 3.99
C GLU A 175 -12.93 22.50 3.38
N ALA A 176 -13.81 21.58 2.94
CA ALA A 176 -13.44 20.26 2.43
C ALA A 176 -12.41 20.31 1.28
N GLN A 177 -12.63 21.19 0.31
CA GLN A 177 -11.78 21.28 -0.88
C GLN A 177 -10.36 21.73 -0.53
N ASP A 178 -10.23 22.73 0.34
CA ASP A 178 -8.94 23.28 0.76
C ASP A 178 -8.18 22.28 1.63
N PHE A 179 -8.87 21.59 2.54
CA PHE A 179 -8.28 20.52 3.34
C PHE A 179 -7.74 19.37 2.47
N VAL A 180 -8.55 18.88 1.52
CA VAL A 180 -8.13 17.81 0.60
C VAL A 180 -6.93 18.25 -0.24
N ALA A 181 -6.94 19.49 -0.76
CA ALA A 181 -5.82 20.01 -1.55
C ALA A 181 -4.53 20.10 -0.72
N ALA A 182 -4.62 20.58 0.52
CA ALA A 182 -3.48 20.65 1.43
C ALA A 182 -2.92 19.26 1.79
N ALA A 183 -3.80 18.29 2.04
CA ALA A 183 -3.41 16.91 2.32
C ALA A 183 -2.71 16.24 1.11
N VAL A 184 -3.26 16.41 -0.11
CA VAL A 184 -2.67 15.85 -1.34
C VAL A 184 -1.29 16.43 -1.61
N ALA A 185 -1.10 17.73 -1.39
CA ALA A 185 0.18 18.41 -1.62
C ALA A 185 1.33 17.84 -0.78
N CYS A 186 1.05 17.27 0.40
CA CYS A 186 2.06 16.61 1.24
C CYS A 186 2.67 15.35 0.60
N PHE A 187 2.02 14.78 -0.43
CA PHE A 187 2.45 13.56 -1.09
C PHE A 187 2.93 13.77 -2.54
N ALA A 188 3.05 15.02 -2.97
CA ALA A 188 3.60 15.38 -4.28
C ALA A 188 5.12 15.15 -4.33
N LEU A 189 5.64 14.84 -5.52
CA LEU A 189 7.08 14.64 -5.66
C LEU A 189 7.84 15.97 -5.57
N SER A 190 8.74 16.10 -4.57
CA SER A 190 9.53 17.32 -4.39
C SER A 190 10.53 17.55 -5.53
N ARG A 191 10.68 18.83 -5.91
CA ARG A 191 11.68 19.32 -6.88
C ARG A 191 12.96 19.84 -6.22
N GLU A 192 13.05 19.77 -4.89
CA GLU A 192 14.25 20.17 -4.17
C GLU A 192 15.45 19.27 -4.56
N PRO A 193 16.65 19.86 -4.78
CA PRO A 193 17.84 19.06 -5.03
C PRO A 193 18.18 18.14 -3.86
N ILE A 194 18.39 16.87 -4.16
CA ILE A 194 18.80 15.84 -3.20
C ILE A 194 20.31 15.94 -2.96
N ASP A 195 20.78 15.84 -1.71
CA ASP A 195 22.21 15.73 -1.45
C ASP A 195 22.76 14.41 -2.02
N ARG A 196 23.68 14.49 -2.99
CA ARG A 196 24.17 13.31 -3.70
C ARG A 196 24.94 12.37 -2.79
N GLY A 197 25.87 12.90 -1.99
CA GLY A 197 26.74 12.10 -1.15
C GLY A 197 25.94 11.36 -0.08
N TRP A 198 24.98 12.06 0.54
CA TRP A 198 24.09 11.49 1.53
C TRP A 198 23.15 10.44 0.94
N TYR A 199 22.57 10.71 -0.23
CA TYR A 199 21.71 9.76 -0.91
C TYR A 199 22.44 8.48 -1.30
N ASP A 200 23.69 8.59 -1.76
CA ASP A 200 24.53 7.43 -2.13
C ASP A 200 24.88 6.57 -0.92
N GLU A 201 25.25 7.20 0.19
CA GLU A 201 25.53 6.51 1.45
C GLU A 201 24.31 5.72 1.95
N LEU A 202 23.12 6.33 1.93
CA LEU A 202 21.88 5.64 2.29
C LEU A 202 21.51 4.54 1.29
N SER A 203 21.78 4.75 0.00
CA SER A 203 21.49 3.76 -1.04
C SER A 203 22.34 2.50 -0.87
N ALA A 204 23.54 2.63 -0.31
CA ALA A 204 24.39 1.51 0.05
C ALA A 204 23.81 0.65 1.20
N VAL A 205 22.93 1.21 2.03
CA VAL A 205 22.13 0.44 3.00
C VAL A 205 20.92 -0.17 2.31
N SER A 206 20.11 0.68 1.69
CA SER A 206 18.94 0.28 0.92
C SER A 206 18.42 1.48 0.13
N ALA A 207 18.01 1.27 -1.12
CA ALA A 207 17.34 2.32 -1.89
C ALA A 207 16.05 2.83 -1.21
N VAL A 208 15.37 2.00 -0.40
CA VAL A 208 14.24 2.45 0.44
C VAL A 208 14.70 3.40 1.55
N ALA A 209 15.87 3.16 2.16
CA ALA A 209 16.41 4.08 3.16
C ALA A 209 16.79 5.42 2.53
N ALA A 210 17.35 5.42 1.32
CA ALA A 210 17.65 6.65 0.58
C ALA A 210 16.39 7.43 0.17
N ASP A 211 15.36 6.72 -0.29
CA ASP A 211 14.06 7.30 -0.63
C ASP A 211 13.34 7.93 0.56
N ILE A 212 13.59 7.42 1.77
CA ILE A 212 13.00 7.94 3.01
C ILE A 212 13.86 9.04 3.61
N ALA A 213 15.12 8.74 3.95
CA ALA A 213 16.00 9.61 4.72
C ALA A 213 16.94 10.47 3.86
N GLY A 214 16.89 10.35 2.53
CA GLY A 214 17.65 11.19 1.61
C GLY A 214 16.90 12.45 1.16
N VAL A 215 15.61 12.56 1.48
CA VAL A 215 14.73 13.65 1.03
C VAL A 215 14.01 14.33 2.20
N ARG A 216 13.63 15.59 2.03
CA ARG A 216 12.97 16.39 3.09
C ARG A 216 11.43 16.30 3.06
N SER A 217 10.88 15.56 2.09
CA SER A 217 9.45 15.36 1.84
C SER A 217 9.11 13.87 1.82
N THR A 218 7.83 13.52 1.91
CA THR A 218 7.32 12.20 1.51
C THR A 218 6.60 12.33 0.16
N HIS A 219 6.25 11.22 -0.47
CA HIS A 219 5.52 11.18 -1.73
C HIS A 219 4.77 9.85 -1.89
N ILE A 220 3.85 9.80 -2.85
CA ILE A 220 3.23 8.53 -3.28
C ILE A 220 4.27 7.70 -4.02
N ASN A 221 4.62 6.54 -3.46
CA ASN A 221 5.53 5.58 -4.10
C ASN A 221 4.86 4.88 -5.28
N HIS A 222 3.61 4.45 -5.09
CA HIS A 222 2.77 3.94 -6.15
C HIS A 222 1.30 4.15 -5.80
N LEU A 223 0.46 4.14 -6.83
CA LEU A 223 -0.99 4.13 -6.72
C LEU A 223 -1.52 3.00 -7.59
N THR A 224 -2.30 2.12 -6.98
CA THR A 224 -2.65 0.81 -7.52
C THR A 224 -4.15 0.76 -7.77
N PRO A 225 -4.63 0.71 -9.03
CA PRO A 225 -6.03 0.44 -9.32
C PRO A 225 -6.34 -1.05 -9.16
N ARG A 226 -7.62 -1.36 -8.94
CA ARG A 226 -8.11 -2.74 -8.91
C ARG A 226 -8.56 -3.24 -10.27
N VAL A 227 -8.24 -4.49 -10.58
CA VAL A 227 -8.76 -5.26 -11.71
C VAL A 227 -9.44 -6.55 -11.29
N LEU A 228 -10.31 -7.06 -12.15
CA LEU A 228 -10.96 -8.37 -12.02
C LEU A 228 -10.18 -9.50 -12.72
N ASP A 229 -9.33 -9.16 -13.70
CA ASP A 229 -8.50 -10.12 -14.43
C ASP A 229 -7.11 -9.52 -14.66
N ILE A 230 -6.18 -9.82 -13.75
CA ILE A 230 -4.82 -9.29 -13.76
C ILE A 230 -4.00 -9.87 -14.92
N ASP A 231 -4.30 -11.09 -15.37
CA ASP A 231 -3.61 -11.71 -16.50
C ASP A 231 -4.02 -11.03 -17.81
N ALA A 232 -5.31 -10.70 -17.97
CA ALA A 232 -5.79 -9.90 -19.11
C ALA A 232 -5.20 -8.49 -19.11
N LEU A 233 -5.13 -7.84 -17.95
CA LEU A 233 -4.48 -6.54 -17.84
C LEU A 233 -2.98 -6.61 -18.20
N GLN A 234 -2.24 -7.61 -17.69
CA GLN A 234 -0.82 -7.75 -18.00
C GLN A 234 -0.59 -7.89 -19.53
N ARG A 235 -1.44 -8.68 -20.22
CA ARG A 235 -1.43 -8.79 -21.69
C ARG A 235 -1.73 -7.46 -22.36
N ALA A 236 -2.82 -6.80 -21.96
CA ALA A 236 -3.29 -5.54 -22.56
C ALA A 236 -2.30 -4.37 -22.38
N MET A 237 -1.59 -4.33 -21.26
CA MET A 237 -0.51 -3.36 -21.00
C MET A 237 0.72 -3.66 -21.86
N THR A 238 1.09 -4.94 -22.00
CA THR A 238 2.22 -5.37 -22.83
C THR A 238 1.98 -5.06 -24.31
N GLU A 239 0.77 -5.29 -24.82
CA GLU A 239 0.36 -4.95 -26.19
C GLU A 239 0.44 -3.44 -26.49
N ARG A 240 0.26 -2.61 -25.45
CA ARG A 240 0.43 -1.14 -25.52
C ARG A 240 1.89 -0.69 -25.33
N GLY A 241 2.84 -1.62 -25.29
CA GLY A 241 4.28 -1.34 -25.18
C GLY A 241 4.77 -1.04 -23.76
N ILE A 242 3.95 -1.25 -22.73
CA ILE A 242 4.37 -1.09 -21.33
C ILE A 242 5.01 -2.39 -20.84
N THR A 243 6.26 -2.30 -20.40
CA THR A 243 6.99 -3.47 -19.86
C THR A 243 6.52 -3.80 -18.46
N MET A 244 5.65 -4.82 -18.37
CA MET A 244 5.20 -5.41 -17.12
C MET A 244 6.29 -6.29 -16.51
N ILE A 245 6.30 -6.42 -15.19
CA ILE A 245 7.07 -7.46 -14.50
C ILE A 245 6.37 -8.80 -14.78
N GLU A 246 7.16 -9.79 -15.21
CA GLU A 246 6.65 -11.10 -15.63
C GLU A 246 5.97 -11.84 -14.47
N ALA A 247 6.58 -11.82 -13.29
CA ALA A 247 6.05 -12.49 -12.11
C ALA A 247 4.85 -11.74 -11.51
N ILE A 248 3.69 -12.41 -11.48
CA ILE A 248 2.54 -12.01 -10.66
C ILE A 248 2.72 -12.62 -9.27
N GLN A 249 2.65 -11.77 -8.25
CA GLN A 249 2.82 -12.18 -6.86
C GLN A 249 1.46 -12.46 -6.21
N GLY A 250 1.44 -13.35 -5.22
CA GLY A 250 0.21 -13.85 -4.59
C GLY A 250 -0.10 -15.29 -5.00
N PRO A 251 -1.35 -15.76 -4.85
CA PRO A 251 -1.73 -17.09 -5.28
C PRO A 251 -1.61 -17.25 -6.81
N PRO A 252 -1.38 -18.48 -7.28
CA PRO A 252 -1.38 -18.79 -8.70
C PRO A 252 -2.76 -18.56 -9.33
N ALA A 253 -2.78 -18.40 -10.66
CA ALA A 253 -4.03 -18.48 -11.42
C ALA A 253 -4.53 -19.93 -11.41
N VAL A 254 -5.71 -20.16 -10.83
CA VAL A 254 -6.29 -21.50 -10.64
C VAL A 254 -7.79 -21.46 -10.88
N ASP A 255 -8.35 -22.60 -11.26
CA ASP A 255 -9.80 -22.78 -11.28
C ASP A 255 -10.32 -22.86 -9.83
N GLY A 256 -11.19 -21.93 -9.45
CA GLY A 256 -11.81 -21.89 -8.12
C GLY A 256 -11.90 -20.47 -7.54
N PRO A 257 -12.26 -20.34 -6.25
CA PRO A 257 -12.35 -19.05 -5.58
C PRO A 257 -11.00 -18.35 -5.53
N GLU A 258 -10.96 -17.10 -5.98
CA GLU A 258 -9.80 -16.23 -5.83
C GLU A 258 -9.61 -15.89 -4.35
N VAL A 259 -8.41 -16.07 -3.81
CA VAL A 259 -8.11 -15.81 -2.39
C VAL A 259 -7.14 -14.65 -2.24
N LEU A 260 -7.26 -13.89 -1.16
CA LEU A 260 -6.38 -12.76 -0.85
C LEU A 260 -6.29 -11.77 -2.02
N LEU A 261 -5.10 -11.57 -2.58
CA LEU A 261 -4.89 -10.75 -3.77
C LEU A 261 -3.76 -11.31 -4.64
N ARG A 262 -3.83 -11.00 -5.93
CA ARG A 262 -2.74 -11.13 -6.90
C ARG A 262 -2.30 -9.73 -7.30
N GLN A 263 -1.00 -9.53 -7.52
CA GLN A 263 -0.48 -8.21 -7.89
C GLN A 263 0.76 -8.29 -8.79
N THR A 264 0.91 -7.28 -9.64
CA THR A 264 2.10 -7.07 -10.46
C THR A 264 2.35 -5.58 -10.64
N SER A 265 3.49 -5.21 -11.20
CA SER A 265 3.84 -3.82 -11.49
C SER A 265 4.43 -3.70 -12.89
N PHE A 266 4.49 -2.47 -13.40
CA PHE A 266 5.38 -2.13 -14.50
C PHE A 266 6.58 -1.36 -13.99
N ARG A 267 7.70 -1.49 -14.70
CA ARG A 267 8.98 -0.95 -14.24
C ARG A 267 8.90 0.56 -14.03
N ALA A 268 9.43 1.02 -12.89
CA ALA A 268 9.59 2.44 -12.59
C ALA A 268 10.22 3.21 -13.76
N LEU A 269 9.59 4.30 -14.18
CA LEU A 269 10.17 5.24 -15.12
C LEU A 269 11.38 5.91 -14.45
N ALA A 270 12.42 6.22 -15.24
CA ALA A 270 13.54 7.01 -14.74
C ALA A 270 13.08 8.47 -14.61
N GLU A 271 12.90 8.93 -13.38
CA GLU A 271 12.34 10.25 -13.10
C GLU A 271 13.45 11.29 -12.98
N PRO A 272 13.41 12.39 -13.73
CA PRO A 272 14.41 13.45 -13.62
C PRO A 272 14.46 14.01 -12.21
N ARG A 273 15.65 13.98 -11.59
CA ARG A 273 15.92 14.52 -10.26
C ARG A 273 17.11 15.44 -10.31
N ARG A 274 17.07 16.45 -9.43
CA ARG A 274 18.20 17.35 -9.22
C ARG A 274 19.01 16.85 -8.03
N PHE A 275 20.32 16.84 -8.19
CA PHE A 275 21.26 16.47 -7.14
C PHE A 275 22.15 17.66 -6.81
N ARG A 276 22.47 17.83 -5.55
CA ARG A 276 23.44 18.79 -5.05
C ARG A 276 24.70 18.03 -4.64
N ALA A 277 25.83 18.40 -5.24
CA ALA A 277 27.14 17.90 -4.86
C ALA A 277 27.71 18.66 -3.64
N ALA A 278 28.79 18.14 -3.06
CA ALA A 278 29.43 18.71 -1.87
C ALA A 278 29.97 20.13 -2.07
N ASP A 279 30.34 20.49 -3.31
CA ASP A 279 30.76 21.84 -3.70
C ASP A 279 29.57 22.80 -3.94
N GLY A 280 28.33 22.32 -3.77
CA GLY A 280 27.10 23.07 -3.98
C GLY A 280 26.59 23.04 -5.42
N ALA A 281 27.33 22.46 -6.38
CA ALA A 281 26.90 22.35 -7.77
C ALA A 281 25.62 21.50 -7.87
N ILE A 282 24.69 21.94 -8.73
CA ILE A 282 23.45 21.21 -9.00
C ILE A 282 23.55 20.54 -10.37
N SER A 283 23.37 19.23 -10.40
CA SER A 283 23.29 18.43 -11.62
C SER A 283 21.93 17.77 -11.78
N GLU A 284 21.59 17.42 -13.02
CA GLU A 284 20.45 16.55 -13.31
C GLU A 284 20.91 15.08 -13.29
N GLY A 285 20.05 14.24 -12.76
CA GLY A 285 20.16 12.78 -12.81
C GLY A 285 18.77 12.17 -12.86
N SER A 286 18.66 10.87 -12.62
CA SER A 286 17.37 10.20 -12.55
C SER A 286 17.31 9.21 -11.40
N LEU A 287 16.16 9.09 -10.77
CA LEU A 287 15.86 8.05 -9.79
C LEU A 287 14.69 7.19 -10.25
N ARG A 288 14.67 5.94 -9.83
CA ARG A 288 13.57 4.99 -10.07
C ARG A 288 12.91 4.70 -8.72
N VAL A 289 12.10 5.63 -8.25
CA VAL A 289 11.46 5.55 -6.91
C VAL A 289 9.95 5.36 -6.97
N ARG A 290 9.33 5.60 -8.13
CA ARG A 290 7.90 5.43 -8.36
C ARG A 290 7.62 4.45 -9.49
N PHE A 291 6.64 3.58 -9.28
CA PHE A 291 6.20 2.59 -10.26
C PHE A 291 4.67 2.52 -10.27
N GLY A 292 4.09 1.98 -11.35
CA GLY A 292 2.69 1.62 -11.31
C GLY A 292 2.55 0.16 -10.91
N GLU A 293 1.63 -0.09 -10.00
CA GLU A 293 1.26 -1.41 -9.54
C GLU A 293 -0.22 -1.63 -9.88
N VAL A 294 -0.64 -2.89 -9.99
CA VAL A 294 -2.03 -3.27 -10.19
C VAL A 294 -2.35 -4.51 -9.39
N GLU A 295 -3.57 -4.59 -8.87
CA GLU A 295 -4.00 -5.69 -8.01
C GLU A 295 -5.36 -6.26 -8.41
N GLN A 296 -5.51 -7.56 -8.20
CA GLN A 296 -6.78 -8.29 -8.26
C GLN A 296 -7.07 -8.87 -6.89
N ARG A 297 -8.26 -8.60 -6.35
CA ARG A 297 -8.63 -8.97 -4.98
C ARG A 297 -9.73 -10.02 -4.97
N GLY A 298 -9.45 -11.10 -4.26
CA GLY A 298 -10.35 -12.20 -3.98
C GLY A 298 -10.94 -12.14 -2.57
N VAL A 299 -11.32 -13.30 -2.04
CA VAL A 299 -11.93 -13.46 -0.72
C VAL A 299 -10.88 -13.40 0.41
N ALA A 300 -11.25 -12.78 1.53
CA ALA A 300 -10.47 -12.78 2.76
C ALA A 300 -10.43 -14.18 3.40
N LEU A 301 -9.24 -14.64 3.78
CA LEU A 301 -9.05 -15.94 4.42
C LEU A 301 -9.17 -15.86 5.94
N THR A 302 -9.72 -16.90 6.56
CA THR A 302 -9.62 -17.11 8.02
C THR A 302 -8.18 -17.45 8.41
N PRO A 303 -7.81 -17.43 9.70
CA PRO A 303 -6.49 -17.92 10.13
C PRO A 303 -6.18 -19.34 9.62
N ARG A 304 -7.19 -20.22 9.60
CA ARG A 304 -7.07 -21.58 9.05
C ARG A 304 -6.81 -21.55 7.54
N GLY A 305 -7.58 -20.75 6.79
CA GLY A 305 -7.35 -20.57 5.35
C GLY A 305 -5.96 -20.01 5.08
N ARG A 306 -5.51 -19.05 5.88
CA ARG A 306 -4.18 -18.46 5.76
C ARG A 306 -3.07 -19.48 5.99
N SER A 307 -3.18 -20.34 7.01
CA SER A 307 -2.22 -21.43 7.21
C SER A 307 -2.15 -22.39 6.02
N ARG A 308 -3.30 -22.68 5.37
CA ARG A 308 -3.30 -23.49 4.13
C ARG A 308 -2.67 -22.76 2.95
N TYR A 309 -2.90 -21.45 2.82
CA TYR A 309 -2.23 -20.60 1.84
C TYR A 309 -0.72 -20.63 2.03
N ASP A 310 -0.23 -20.39 3.25
CA ASP A 310 1.21 -20.36 3.52
C ASP A 310 1.85 -21.74 3.24
N ALA A 311 1.15 -22.84 3.57
CA ALA A 311 1.59 -24.20 3.22
C ALA A 311 1.63 -24.45 1.71
N ALA A 312 0.60 -24.03 0.96
CA ALA A 312 0.55 -24.18 -0.49
C ALA A 312 1.66 -23.38 -1.18
N MET A 313 1.92 -22.15 -0.71
CA MET A 313 2.96 -21.27 -1.27
C MET A 313 4.38 -21.73 -0.93
N ALA A 314 4.56 -22.63 0.05
CA ALA A 314 5.84 -23.23 0.39
C ALA A 314 6.18 -24.46 -0.49
N GLU A 315 5.24 -24.97 -1.26
CA GLU A 315 5.47 -26.06 -2.22
C GLU A 315 6.36 -25.59 -3.38
N VAL A 316 7.05 -26.54 -4.03
CA VAL A 316 7.94 -26.25 -5.17
C VAL A 316 7.16 -25.66 -6.36
N ASP A 317 5.94 -26.13 -6.56
CA ASP A 317 5.00 -25.64 -7.56
C ASP A 317 3.62 -25.46 -6.91
N PRO A 318 3.34 -24.25 -6.37
CA PRO A 318 2.05 -23.94 -5.73
C PRO A 318 0.87 -24.11 -6.69
N ALA A 319 1.04 -23.86 -7.99
CA ALA A 319 -0.05 -23.97 -8.97
C ALA A 319 -0.45 -25.45 -9.17
N ALA A 320 0.54 -26.33 -9.37
CA ALA A 320 0.28 -27.76 -9.54
C ALA A 320 -0.27 -28.44 -8.29
N SER A 321 0.03 -27.91 -7.10
CA SER A 321 -0.37 -28.48 -5.81
C SER A 321 -1.60 -27.82 -5.18
N TRP A 322 -2.10 -26.71 -5.74
CA TRP A 322 -3.16 -25.88 -5.15
C TRP A 322 -4.40 -26.66 -4.69
N HIS A 323 -4.88 -27.57 -5.54
CA HIS A 323 -6.04 -28.43 -5.30
C HIS A 323 -5.93 -29.32 -4.04
N ARG A 324 -4.72 -29.53 -3.51
CA ARG A 324 -4.48 -30.28 -2.27
C ARG A 324 -4.74 -29.45 -1.01
N HIS A 325 -4.68 -28.12 -1.15
CA HIS A 325 -4.79 -27.17 -0.05
C HIS A 325 -6.15 -26.46 -0.04
N PHE A 326 -6.64 -26.09 -1.22
CA PHE A 326 -7.89 -25.37 -1.38
C PHE A 326 -8.94 -26.17 -2.16
N PRO A 327 -10.20 -26.17 -1.70
CA PRO A 327 -11.30 -26.70 -2.48
C PRO A 327 -11.60 -25.82 -3.70
N ALA A 328 -12.33 -26.39 -4.67
CA ALA A 328 -12.58 -25.75 -5.96
C ALA A 328 -13.81 -24.82 -5.98
N THR A 329 -14.55 -24.70 -4.86
CA THR A 329 -15.83 -23.96 -4.80
C THR A 329 -15.96 -23.13 -3.54
N ASP A 330 -16.68 -22.01 -3.62
CA ASP A 330 -16.97 -21.16 -2.47
C ASP A 330 -17.82 -21.91 -1.42
N GLU A 331 -18.70 -22.82 -1.83
CA GLU A 331 -19.49 -23.64 -0.92
C GLU A 331 -18.62 -24.48 0.00
N GLN A 332 -17.58 -25.10 -0.56
CA GLN A 332 -16.61 -25.89 0.20
C GLN A 332 -15.70 -25.00 1.05
N MET A 333 -15.25 -23.86 0.52
CA MET A 333 -14.48 -22.87 1.27
C MET A 333 -15.22 -22.39 2.53
N CYS A 334 -16.51 -22.09 2.37
CA CYS A 334 -17.39 -21.67 3.46
C CYS A 334 -17.63 -22.81 4.47
N THR A 335 -17.95 -24.01 3.98
CA THR A 335 -18.20 -25.19 4.84
C THR A 335 -16.97 -25.58 5.66
N GLU A 336 -15.77 -25.49 5.09
CA GLU A 336 -14.52 -25.80 5.78
C GLU A 336 -14.00 -24.65 6.65
N GLY A 337 -14.64 -23.47 6.62
CA GLY A 337 -14.23 -22.28 7.36
C GLY A 337 -12.87 -21.74 6.92
N LEU A 338 -12.58 -21.75 5.62
CA LEU A 338 -11.30 -21.32 5.05
C LEU A 338 -11.32 -19.82 4.67
N ALA A 339 -12.49 -19.28 4.36
CA ALA A 339 -12.65 -17.88 3.98
C ALA A 339 -13.88 -17.26 4.64
N TYR A 340 -13.93 -15.92 4.65
CA TYR A 340 -15.02 -15.15 5.23
C TYR A 340 -16.12 -14.88 4.19
N TYR A 341 -17.36 -15.14 4.59
CA TYR A 341 -18.57 -14.96 3.77
C TYR A 341 -19.64 -14.26 4.60
N HIS A 342 -20.36 -13.31 4.00
CA HIS A 342 -21.43 -12.57 4.67
C HIS A 342 -22.56 -13.51 5.10
N GLY A 343 -22.84 -13.57 6.39
CA GLY A 343 -23.85 -14.47 6.97
C GLY A 343 -23.61 -15.96 6.67
N GLY A 344 -22.37 -16.34 6.33
CA GLY A 344 -22.06 -17.70 5.87
C GLY A 344 -22.64 -18.05 4.50
N ASP A 345 -22.97 -17.07 3.66
CA ASP A 345 -23.47 -17.26 2.30
C ASP A 345 -22.31 -17.34 1.29
N PRO A 346 -22.04 -18.51 0.69
CA PRO A 346 -20.94 -18.70 -0.27
C PRO A 346 -21.01 -17.77 -1.50
N SER A 347 -22.20 -17.26 -1.83
CA SER A 347 -22.38 -16.32 -2.94
C SER A 347 -21.93 -14.89 -2.62
N ARG A 348 -21.67 -14.58 -1.34
CA ARG A 348 -21.31 -13.25 -0.83
C ARG A 348 -19.95 -13.29 -0.11
N PRO A 349 -18.84 -13.50 -0.85
CA PRO A 349 -17.50 -13.47 -0.28
C PRO A 349 -17.18 -12.10 0.33
N VAL A 350 -16.53 -12.09 1.49
CA VAL A 350 -15.94 -10.87 2.05
C VAL A 350 -14.64 -10.60 1.32
N VAL A 351 -14.56 -9.49 0.60
CA VAL A 351 -13.36 -9.12 -0.18
C VAL A 351 -12.18 -8.89 0.75
N TYR A 352 -11.00 -9.35 0.35
CA TYR A 352 -9.77 -9.07 1.06
C TYR A 352 -9.37 -7.60 0.88
N GLU A 353 -9.30 -6.86 1.99
CA GLU A 353 -9.04 -5.42 2.02
C GLU A 353 -7.60 -5.07 2.44
N ASP A 354 -6.78 -6.06 2.82
CA ASP A 354 -5.42 -5.84 3.33
C ASP A 354 -4.35 -6.19 2.28
N PHE A 355 -3.10 -6.39 2.72
CA PHE A 355 -1.93 -6.58 1.89
C PHE A 355 -1.20 -7.90 2.19
N LEU A 356 -0.52 -8.44 1.18
CA LEU A 356 0.36 -9.60 1.34
C LEU A 356 1.72 -9.19 1.96
N PRO A 357 2.09 -9.68 3.16
CA PRO A 357 3.32 -9.24 3.84
C PRO A 357 4.61 -9.51 3.04
N ALA A 358 4.75 -10.72 2.46
CA ALA A 358 5.95 -11.12 1.72
C ALA A 358 6.05 -10.45 0.33
N SER A 359 4.91 -10.11 -0.26
CA SER A 359 4.84 -9.60 -1.62
C SER A 359 5.15 -8.11 -1.70
N ALA A 360 4.80 -7.32 -0.67
CA ALA A 360 5.21 -5.92 -0.59
C ALA A 360 6.74 -5.77 -0.73
N ALA A 361 7.52 -6.57 0.02
CA ALA A 361 8.99 -6.60 -0.09
C ALA A 361 9.48 -7.02 -1.49
N GLY A 362 8.83 -8.01 -2.11
CA GLY A 362 9.16 -8.49 -3.45
C GLY A 362 8.97 -7.44 -4.53
N ILE A 363 7.85 -6.70 -4.51
CA ILE A 363 7.58 -5.59 -5.45
C ILE A 363 8.53 -4.41 -5.19
N PHE A 364 8.80 -4.11 -3.92
CA PHE A 364 9.78 -3.08 -3.58
C PHE A 364 11.15 -3.41 -4.17
N ARG A 365 11.59 -4.67 -4.11
CA ARG A 365 12.86 -5.08 -4.70
C ARG A 365 12.84 -5.09 -6.23
N SER A 366 11.82 -5.68 -6.87
CA SER A 366 11.81 -5.86 -8.33
C SER A 366 11.85 -4.55 -9.11
N ASN A 367 11.59 -3.42 -8.44
CA ASN A 367 11.64 -2.08 -9.00
C ASN A 367 12.89 -1.27 -8.61
N LEU A 368 13.85 -1.82 -7.85
CA LEU A 368 15.07 -1.15 -7.39
C LEU A 368 16.33 -1.86 -7.91
N ASP A 369 17.37 -1.10 -8.25
CA ASP A 369 18.59 -1.61 -8.92
C ASP A 369 19.66 -2.20 -7.96
N GLY A 370 19.29 -2.82 -6.84
CA GLY A 370 20.27 -3.44 -5.93
C GLY A 370 19.71 -4.26 -4.76
N ASP A 371 20.49 -5.25 -4.31
CA ASP A 371 20.17 -6.13 -3.18
C ASP A 371 20.60 -5.51 -1.84
N ALA A 372 19.70 -5.49 -0.86
CA ALA A 372 20.07 -5.25 0.54
C ALA A 372 20.34 -6.60 1.21
N HIS A 373 21.53 -6.76 1.79
CA HIS A 373 21.84 -7.89 2.65
C HIS A 373 21.76 -7.44 4.11
N ALA A 374 20.80 -7.95 4.86
CA ALA A 374 20.88 -7.86 6.31
C ALA A 374 22.00 -8.81 6.78
N PRO A 375 23.00 -8.33 7.53
CA PRO A 375 23.98 -9.20 8.16
C PRO A 375 23.28 -10.16 9.13
N ASP A 376 23.81 -11.38 9.25
CA ASP A 376 23.32 -12.42 10.16
C ASP A 376 23.60 -12.01 11.63
N ARG A 377 22.69 -11.22 12.18
CA ARG A 377 22.71 -10.72 13.57
C ARG A 377 21.30 -10.82 14.14
N PRO A 378 21.15 -11.07 15.45
CA PRO A 378 19.84 -11.09 16.09
C PRO A 378 19.19 -9.71 16.01
N ASP A 379 17.87 -9.68 15.84
CA ASP A 379 17.07 -8.47 15.99
C ASP A 379 17.10 -8.02 17.47
N ASP A 380 17.68 -6.87 17.74
CA ASP A 380 17.82 -6.26 19.06
C ASP A 380 16.79 -5.14 19.32
N THR A 381 15.81 -5.01 18.43
CA THR A 381 14.82 -3.93 18.46
C THR A 381 13.52 -4.35 19.17
N GLN A 382 12.67 -3.36 19.44
CA GLN A 382 11.35 -3.55 20.06
C GLN A 382 10.20 -3.47 19.04
N TYR A 383 10.52 -3.38 17.73
CA TYR A 383 9.51 -3.17 16.71
C TYR A 383 8.50 -4.33 16.71
N SER A 384 7.26 -3.98 17.00
CA SER A 384 6.13 -4.89 17.09
C SER A 384 4.86 -4.08 16.88
N GLN A 385 3.73 -4.77 16.67
CA GLN A 385 2.42 -4.13 16.60
C GLN A 385 2.14 -3.28 17.85
N HIS A 386 2.42 -3.82 19.05
CA HIS A 386 2.20 -3.11 20.31
C HIS A 386 3.09 -1.87 20.41
N TRP A 387 4.39 -2.00 20.12
CA TRP A 387 5.31 -0.86 20.10
C TRP A 387 4.85 0.22 19.14
N MET A 388 4.40 -0.14 17.94
CA MET A 388 3.97 0.82 16.93
C MET A 388 2.68 1.52 17.40
N ALA A 389 1.70 0.78 17.88
CA ALA A 389 0.44 1.33 18.40
C ALA A 389 0.68 2.35 19.53
N ASP A 390 1.54 2.01 20.48
CA ASP A 390 1.91 2.90 21.59
C ASP A 390 2.58 4.19 21.10
N ARG A 391 3.46 4.08 20.09
CA ARG A 391 4.23 5.21 19.56
C ARG A 391 3.40 6.14 18.70
N ILE A 392 2.46 5.60 17.94
CA ILE A 392 1.57 6.41 17.11
C ILE A 392 0.36 6.93 17.90
N GLY A 393 0.05 6.36 19.07
CA GLY A 393 -1.12 6.77 19.85
C GLY A 393 -2.46 6.36 19.22
N HIS A 394 -2.44 5.36 18.33
CA HIS A 394 -3.61 4.80 17.66
C HIS A 394 -3.59 3.28 17.78
N HIS A 395 -4.76 2.68 18.02
CA HIS A 395 -4.90 1.23 18.04
C HIS A 395 -4.68 0.65 16.63
N ILE A 396 -3.75 -0.29 16.49
CA ILE A 396 -3.58 -1.05 15.25
C ILE A 396 -4.54 -2.22 15.27
N HIS A 397 -5.57 -2.17 14.42
CA HIS A 397 -6.61 -3.19 14.36
C HIS A 397 -6.10 -4.52 13.82
N ASP A 398 -6.58 -5.63 14.41
CA ASP A 398 -6.40 -6.95 13.83
C ASP A 398 -7.35 -7.09 12.61
N PRO A 399 -6.83 -7.33 11.40
CA PRO A 399 -7.67 -7.54 10.24
C PRO A 399 -8.63 -8.74 10.39
N TYR A 400 -8.25 -9.81 11.10
CA TYR A 400 -9.12 -10.98 11.27
C TYR A 400 -10.37 -10.65 12.10
N GLU A 401 -10.24 -9.87 13.17
CA GLU A 401 -11.39 -9.42 13.95
C GLU A 401 -12.33 -8.54 13.12
N LEU A 402 -11.79 -7.74 12.20
CA LEU A 402 -12.59 -6.93 11.28
C LEU A 402 -13.35 -7.82 10.28
N TYR A 403 -12.67 -8.79 9.66
CA TYR A 403 -13.33 -9.70 8.73
C TYR A 403 -14.39 -10.57 9.40
N GLU A 404 -14.17 -11.01 10.63
CA GLU A 404 -15.17 -11.76 11.40
C GLU A 404 -16.42 -10.91 11.66
N LYS A 405 -16.25 -9.65 12.08
CA LYS A 405 -17.38 -8.71 12.26
C LYS A 405 -18.17 -8.51 10.97
N VAL A 406 -17.48 -8.33 9.84
CA VAL A 406 -18.11 -8.16 8.52
C VAL A 406 -18.82 -9.45 8.05
N ALA A 407 -18.24 -10.61 8.32
CA ALA A 407 -18.86 -11.89 7.99
C ALA A 407 -20.11 -12.19 8.84
N CYS A 408 -20.20 -11.65 10.05
CA CYS A 408 -21.40 -11.77 10.90
C CYS A 408 -22.58 -10.89 10.45
N THR A 409 -22.38 -9.96 9.52
CA THR A 409 -23.44 -9.12 8.91
C THR A 409 -23.86 -9.63 7.55
#